data_AF-A0A250VT69-F1
#
_entry.id   AF-A0A250VT69-F1
#
_cell.length_a   1.000
_cell.length_b   1.000
_cell.length_c   1.000
_cell.angle_alpha   90.00
_cell.angle_beta   90.00
_cell.angle_gamma   90.00
#
_symmetry.space_group_name_H-M   'P 1'
#
loop_
_entity.id
_entity.type
_entity.pdbx_description
1 polymer ?
#
loop_
_entity_poly.entity_id
_entity_poly.type
_entity_poly.pdbx_seq_one_letter_code
_entity_poly.pdbx_strand_id
1 'polypeptide(L)'
;MAAADERREIPEMVTFTEIAKRVTDRQLVPRPITRQGVRHIAETDPAWPVPAEKWMKIGNAWAMPWEPVEEFFKNREVRGRGPAKAQQRQPEVGDEG
;
A
#
# COMPACT_ATOMS: atom_id res chain seq x y z
N MET A 1 -1.21 -17.22 -29.59
CA MET A 1 -2.27 -17.10 -28.57
C MET A 1 -1.58 -16.83 -27.25
N ALA A 2 -1.81 -15.65 -26.68
CA ALA A 2 -1.04 -15.12 -25.54
C ALA A 2 -1.30 -15.95 -24.28
N ALA A 3 -0.22 -16.34 -23.60
CA ALA A 3 -0.28 -16.88 -22.25
C ALA A 3 -0.81 -15.77 -21.34
N ALA A 4 -2.11 -15.83 -21.03
CA ALA A 4 -2.71 -15.00 -20.00
C ALA A 4 -1.95 -15.31 -18.70
N ASP A 5 -1.32 -14.26 -18.20
CA ASP A 5 -0.45 -14.21 -17.04
C ASP A 5 -1.23 -14.65 -15.79
N GLU A 6 -1.33 -15.96 -15.55
CA GLU A 6 -1.79 -16.55 -14.28
C GLU A 6 -0.72 -16.40 -13.19
N ARG A 7 -0.03 -15.25 -13.14
CA ARG A 7 0.63 -14.85 -11.91
C ARG A 7 -0.50 -14.47 -10.98
N ARG A 8 -0.89 -15.42 -10.14
CA ARG A 8 -1.44 -15.10 -8.83
C ARG A 8 -0.47 -14.05 -8.27
N GLU A 9 -0.86 -12.79 -8.32
CA GLU A 9 -0.08 -11.68 -7.78
C GLU A 9 0.02 -11.97 -6.29
N ILE A 10 1.05 -12.72 -5.89
CA ILE A 10 1.25 -13.04 -4.49
C ILE A 10 1.47 -11.67 -3.85
N PRO A 11 0.53 -11.23 -2.98
CA PRO A 11 0.56 -9.88 -2.48
C PRO A 11 1.91 -9.66 -1.82
N GLU A 12 2.60 -8.61 -2.24
CA GLU A 12 3.96 -8.36 -1.78
C GLU A 12 3.92 -8.06 -0.28
N MET A 13 4.41 -9.01 0.52
CA MET A 13 4.38 -8.92 1.97
C MET A 13 5.56 -8.07 2.45
N VAL A 14 5.27 -6.92 3.02
CA VAL A 14 6.28 -5.95 3.46
C VAL A 14 6.16 -5.67 4.95
N THR A 15 7.31 -5.48 5.59
CA THR A 15 7.35 -5.14 7.04
C THR A 15 7.11 -3.65 7.28
N PHE A 16 6.80 -3.26 8.52
CA PHE A 16 6.70 -1.84 8.91
C PHE A 16 7.95 -1.02 8.55
N THR A 17 9.13 -1.62 8.62
CA THR A 17 10.40 -0.96 8.25
C THR A 17 10.45 -0.69 6.75
N GLU A 18 10.03 -1.67 5.94
CA GLU A 18 10.00 -1.54 4.49
C GLU A 18 8.92 -0.57 4.03
N ILE A 19 7.74 -0.60 4.66
CA ILE A 19 6.68 0.39 4.42
C ILE A 19 7.25 1.79 4.64
N ALA A 20 7.87 2.05 5.80
CA ALA A 20 8.48 3.34 6.13
C ALA A 20 9.50 3.80 5.08
N LYS A 21 10.36 2.87 4.63
CA LYS A 21 11.34 3.14 3.57
C LYS A 21 10.66 3.47 2.24
N ARG A 22 9.71 2.63 1.80
CA ARG A 22 9.02 2.76 0.51
C ARG A 22 8.17 4.03 0.43
N VAL A 23 7.40 4.36 1.46
CA VAL A 23 6.57 5.58 1.46
C VAL A 23 7.43 6.86 1.48
N THR A 24 8.60 6.79 2.12
CA THR A 24 9.56 7.90 2.12
C THR A 24 10.26 8.04 0.77
N ASP A 25 10.73 6.92 0.20
CA ASP A 25 11.42 6.86 -1.08
C ASP A 25 10.52 7.27 -2.25
N ARG A 26 9.27 6.80 -2.25
CA ARG A 26 8.22 7.18 -3.22
C ARG A 26 7.58 8.53 -2.91
N GLN A 27 8.03 9.23 -1.85
CA GLN A 27 7.47 10.51 -1.40
C GLN A 27 5.94 10.51 -1.21
N LEU A 28 5.36 9.37 -0.80
CA LEU A 28 3.92 9.23 -0.52
C LEU A 28 3.50 9.89 0.80
N VAL A 29 4.45 10.40 1.56
CA VAL A 29 4.24 11.12 2.81
C VAL A 29 4.99 12.45 2.78
N PRO A 30 4.42 13.54 3.32
CA PRO A 30 5.04 14.86 3.29
C PRO A 30 6.29 14.96 4.18
N ARG A 31 6.45 14.02 5.12
CA ARG A 31 7.61 13.91 5.99
C ARG A 31 8.08 12.46 6.06
N PRO A 32 9.40 12.22 6.07
CA PRO A 32 9.93 10.87 6.25
C PRO A 32 9.40 10.28 7.55
N ILE A 33 8.89 9.06 7.47
CA ILE A 33 8.32 8.37 8.61
C ILE A 33 9.21 7.21 9.03
N THR A 34 9.31 6.96 10.33
CA THR A 34 10.06 5.84 10.87
C THR A 34 9.17 4.60 10.99
N ARG A 35 9.78 3.42 11.15
CA ARG A 35 9.07 2.17 11.49
C ARG A 35 8.08 2.35 12.64
N GLN A 36 8.46 3.07 13.70
CA GLN A 36 7.58 3.32 14.84
C GLN A 36 6.40 4.22 14.47
N GLY A 37 6.62 5.23 13.62
CA GLY A 37 5.54 6.07 13.12
C GLY A 37 4.52 5.29 12.30
N VAL A 38 4.98 4.40 11.41
CA VAL A 38 4.08 3.53 10.62
C VAL A 38 3.31 2.59 11.55
N ARG A 39 3.98 1.96 12.51
CA ARG A 39 3.32 1.10 13.49
C ARG A 39 2.26 1.87 14.29
N HIS A 40 2.60 3.07 14.75
CA HIS A 40 1.66 3.92 15.49
C HIS A 40 0.43 4.27 14.65
N ILE A 41 0.59 4.63 13.37
CA ILE A 41 -0.53 4.85 12.45
C ILE A 41 -1.36 3.58 12.32
N ALA A 42 -0.73 2.41 12.13
CA ALA A 42 -1.45 1.16 11.99
C ALA A 42 -2.27 0.78 13.24
N GLU A 43 -1.81 1.19 14.43
CA GLU A 43 -2.49 0.96 15.70
C GLU A 43 -3.55 2.04 16.06
N THR A 44 -3.41 3.27 15.54
CA THR A 44 -4.23 4.42 15.96
C THR A 44 -5.14 5.00 14.88
N ASP A 45 -4.80 4.82 13.60
CA ASP A 45 -5.54 5.39 12.48
C ASP A 45 -6.64 4.40 12.05
N PRO A 46 -7.93 4.72 12.24
CA PRO A 46 -9.02 3.83 11.90
C PRO A 46 -9.19 3.65 10.38
N ALA A 47 -8.56 4.51 9.56
CA ALA A 47 -8.54 4.34 8.12
C ALA A 47 -7.40 3.43 7.65
N TRP A 48 -6.61 2.86 8.58
CA TRP A 48 -5.58 1.89 8.23
C TRP A 48 -6.19 0.65 7.55
N PRO A 49 -5.68 0.24 6.38
CA PRO A 49 -6.37 -0.71 5.54
C PRO A 49 -6.12 -2.19 5.92
N VAL A 50 -5.11 -2.46 6.76
CA VAL A 50 -4.76 -3.83 7.16
C VAL A 50 -4.96 -4.03 8.68
N PRO A 51 -6.04 -4.72 9.10
CA PRO A 51 -6.25 -5.01 10.52
C PRO A 51 -5.16 -5.92 11.08
N ALA A 52 -4.91 -5.83 12.39
CA ALA A 52 -3.87 -6.60 13.08
C ALA A 52 -3.99 -8.12 12.88
N GLU A 53 -5.21 -8.62 12.69
CA GLU A 53 -5.49 -10.04 12.41
C GLU A 53 -4.92 -10.54 11.07
N LYS A 54 -4.70 -9.63 10.12
CA LYS A 54 -4.11 -9.94 8.81
C LYS A 54 -2.59 -9.74 8.79
N TRP A 55 -1.98 -9.35 9.91
CA TRP A 55 -0.53 -9.22 9.98
C TRP A 55 0.10 -10.61 10.06
N MET A 56 1.00 -10.90 9.12
CA MET A 56 1.76 -12.14 9.13
C MET A 56 3.10 -11.92 9.81
N LYS A 57 3.49 -12.84 10.69
CA LYS A 57 4.82 -12.79 11.29
C LYS A 57 5.82 -13.44 10.34
N ILE A 58 6.72 -12.62 9.78
CA ILE A 58 7.83 -13.07 8.93
C ILE A 58 9.12 -12.90 9.71
N GLY A 59 9.72 -14.01 10.14
CA GLY A 59 10.85 -14.02 11.05
C GLY A 59 10.51 -13.37 12.40
N ASN A 60 11.13 -12.23 12.71
CA ASN A 60 10.88 -11.45 13.93
C ASN A 60 10.11 -10.14 13.68
N ALA A 61 9.59 -9.93 12.46
CA ALA A 61 8.85 -8.75 12.09
C ALA A 61 7.42 -9.08 11.69
N TRP A 62 6.52 -8.12 11.87
CA TRP A 62 5.18 -8.17 11.31
C TRP A 62 5.22 -7.61 9.89
N ALA A 63 4.64 -8.38 8.97
CA ALA A 63 4.50 -8.07 7.57
C ALA A 63 3.03 -8.06 7.17
N MET A 64 2.72 -7.27 6.15
CA MET A 64 1.38 -7.09 5.63
C MET A 64 1.43 -6.85 4.12
N PRO A 65 0.31 -7.06 3.41
CA PRO A 65 0.23 -6.78 1.98
C PRO A 65 0.53 -5.30 1.70
N TRP A 66 1.45 -5.05 0.76
CA TRP A 66 1.89 -3.71 0.39
C TRP A 66 0.79 -2.90 -0.33
N GLU A 67 0.08 -3.51 -1.28
CA GLU A 67 -0.92 -2.82 -2.11
C GLU A 67 -1.93 -1.97 -1.33
N PRO A 68 -2.68 -2.51 -0.34
CA PRO A 68 -3.65 -1.70 0.40
C PRO A 68 -2.96 -0.57 1.18
N VAL A 69 -1.76 -0.82 1.70
CA VAL A 69 -0.98 0.18 2.45
C VAL A 69 -0.51 1.30 1.52
N GLU A 70 -0.03 0.97 0.33
CA GLU A 70 0.35 1.95 -0.69
C GLU A 70 -0.84 2.85 -1.04
N GLU A 71 -2.00 2.26 -1.34
CA GLU A 71 -3.20 3.00 -1.67
C GLU A 71 -3.65 3.91 -0.51
N PHE A 72 -3.54 3.44 0.73
CA PHE A 72 -3.82 4.26 1.90
C PHE A 72 -2.92 5.50 1.95
N PHE A 73 -1.59 5.34 1.78
CA PHE A 73 -0.69 6.49 1.81
C PHE A 73 -0.89 7.43 0.62
N LYS A 74 -1.13 6.88 -0.58
CA LYS A 74 -1.43 7.64 -1.79
C LYS A 74 -2.70 8.47 -1.65
N ASN A 75 -3.77 7.90 -1.08
CA ASN A 75 -5.02 8.62 -0.82
C ASN A 75 -4.92 9.57 0.38
N ARG A 76 -4.08 9.26 1.38
CA ARG A 76 -3.90 10.10 2.57
C ARG A 76 -3.24 11.44 2.24
N GLU A 77 -2.32 11.48 1.27
CA GLU A 77 -1.74 12.75 0.80
C GLU A 77 -2.81 13.70 0.24
N VAL A 78 -3.78 13.16 -0.52
CA VAL A 78 -4.91 13.92 -1.08
C VAL A 78 -5.78 14.56 0.01
N ARG A 79 -5.75 14.02 1.23
CA ARG A 79 -6.51 14.55 2.37
C ARG A 79 -5.81 15.71 3.08
N GLY A 80 -4.49 15.88 2.89
CA GLY A 80 -3.67 16.93 3.50
C GLY A 80 -3.39 18.14 2.60
N ARG A 81 -3.54 18.00 1.29
CA ARG A 81 -3.55 19.09 0.30
C ARG A 81 -4.53 18.72 -0.81
N GLY A 82 -5.34 19.69 -1.24
CA GLY A 82 -6.40 19.53 -2.23
C GLY A 82 -5.99 18.82 -3.54
N PRO A 83 -6.98 18.52 -4.39
CA PRO A 83 -6.99 17.36 -5.27
C PRO A 83 -5.90 17.44 -6.33
N ALA A 84 -4.95 16.51 -6.29
CA ALA A 84 -4.09 16.20 -7.42
C ALA A 84 -4.46 14.79 -7.92
N LYS A 85 -5.16 14.78 -9.06
CA LYS A 85 -5.49 13.62 -9.88
C LYS A 85 -4.33 12.59 -9.93
N ALA A 86 -4.63 11.34 -9.59
CA ALA A 86 -3.90 10.19 -10.11
C ALA A 86 -4.92 9.17 -10.65
N GLN A 87 -5.38 9.50 -11.85
CA GLN A 87 -5.88 8.60 -12.89
C GLN A 87 -5.30 7.19 -12.77
N GLN A 88 -6.03 6.26 -12.16
CA GLN A 88 -5.81 4.84 -12.39
C GLN A 88 -6.73 4.44 -13.53
N ARG A 89 -6.14 4.41 -14.73
CA ARG A 89 -6.72 3.80 -15.91
C ARG A 89 -6.98 2.33 -15.56
N GLN A 90 -8.24 1.95 -15.42
CA GLN A 90 -8.62 0.58 -15.74
C GLN A 90 -8.45 0.46 -17.25
N PRO A 91 -7.61 -0.45 -17.78
CA PRO A 91 -7.86 -0.94 -19.12
C PRO A 91 -9.12 -1.81 -19.02
N GLU A 92 -10.24 -1.19 -19.34
CA GLU A 92 -11.43 -1.87 -19.83
C GLU A 92 -11.01 -2.90 -20.89
N VAL A 93 -11.05 -4.17 -20.51
CA VAL A 93 -10.78 -5.29 -21.41
C VAL A 93 -11.99 -5.43 -22.32
N GLY A 94 -11.84 -4.90 -23.54
CA GLY A 94 -12.36 -5.42 -24.80
C GLY A 94 -13.81 -5.90 -24.84
N ASP A 95 -14.69 -4.99 -25.23
CA ASP A 95 -15.90 -5.28 -26.00
C ASP A 95 -15.48 -5.79 -27.39
N GLU A 96 -15.86 -7.02 -27.76
CA GLU A 96 -15.70 -7.52 -29.12
C GLU A 96 -16.90 -8.42 -29.49
N GLY A 97 -17.79 -7.89 -30.35
CA GLY A 97 -18.42 -8.63 -31.46
C GLY A 97 -19.82 -9.20 -31.26
#